data_AF-S3B3E1-F1
#
_entry.id   AF-S3B3E1-F1
#
_cell.length_a   1.000
_cell.length_b   1.000
_cell.length_c   1.000
_cell.angle_alpha   90.00
_cell.angle_beta   90.00
_cell.angle_gamma   90.00
#
_symmetry.space_group_name_H-M   'P 1'
#
loop_
_entity.id
_entity.type
_entity.pdbx_description
1 polymer ?
#
loop_
_entity_poly.entity_id
_entity_poly.type
_entity_poly.pdbx_seq_one_letter_code
_entity_poly.pdbx_strand_id
1 'polypeptide(L)'
;MSTGTAALRLVRLPVAAGAAGEGVHVDRERRTVHVDGTELDVTYLEFELLAHFVERPHRVHTREQLVARVWGYGQHVGDGRTVDVHVARLRRKLGPRHRSRIVTVRRVGYKYVP
;
A
#
# COMPACT_ATOMS: atom_id res chain seq x y z
N MET A 1 30.30 -28.94 -10.63
CA MET A 1 29.56 -28.97 -9.36
C MET A 1 30.16 -27.92 -8.42
N SER A 2 29.59 -26.72 -8.40
CA SER A 2 29.82 -25.57 -7.50
C SER A 2 28.99 -24.43 -8.14
N THR A 3 28.19 -23.60 -7.48
CA THR A 3 28.36 -22.99 -6.17
C THR A 3 26.96 -22.62 -5.65
N GLY A 4 26.65 -22.99 -4.40
CA GLY A 4 25.40 -22.61 -3.75
C GLY A 4 25.43 -21.15 -3.33
N THR A 5 24.62 -20.30 -3.97
CA THR A 5 24.36 -18.94 -3.53
C THR A 5 23.46 -18.99 -2.30
N ALA A 6 24.06 -18.91 -1.11
CA ALA A 6 23.35 -18.65 0.12
C ALA A 6 22.82 -17.21 0.08
N ALA A 7 21.54 -17.04 -0.26
CA ALA A 7 20.86 -15.76 -0.10
C ALA A 7 20.80 -15.44 1.40
N LEU A 8 21.57 -14.43 1.81
CA LEU A 8 21.56 -13.83 3.14
C LEU A 8 20.11 -13.51 3.53
N ARG A 9 19.56 -14.33 4.43
CA ARG A 9 18.33 -14.02 5.14
C ARG A 9 18.64 -12.88 6.11
N LEU A 10 18.43 -11.65 5.66
CA LEU A 10 18.47 -10.47 6.52
C LEU A 10 17.38 -10.64 7.59
N VAL A 11 17.81 -11.04 8.78
CA VAL A 11 16.99 -10.99 9.99
C VAL A 11 16.85 -9.52 10.34
N ARG A 12 15.71 -8.93 9.98
CA ARG A 12 15.38 -7.56 10.34
C ARG A 12 15.14 -7.50 11.85
N LEU A 13 15.99 -6.76 12.57
CA LEU A 13 15.79 -6.43 13.98
C LEU A 13 14.56 -5.52 14.15
N PRO A 14 13.77 -5.66 15.23
CA PRO A 14 12.61 -4.82 15.45
C PRO A 14 13.08 -3.41 15.82
N VAL A 15 12.94 -2.45 14.90
CA VAL A 15 12.96 -1.03 15.24
C VAL A 15 11.74 -0.76 16.12
N ALA A 16 11.99 -0.28 17.33
CA ALA A 16 10.99 -0.09 18.36
C ALA A 16 9.96 1.02 18.01
N ALA A 17 8.72 0.74 18.42
CA ALA A 17 7.59 1.63 18.70
C ALA A 17 7.07 2.49 17.53
N GLY A 18 6.09 1.93 16.80
CA GLY A 18 5.32 2.68 15.81
C GLY A 18 4.10 1.95 15.24
N ALA A 19 3.47 1.02 15.97
CA ALA A 19 2.12 0.49 15.67
C ALA A 19 1.69 -0.53 16.74
N ALA A 20 1.45 -0.11 17.98
CA ALA A 20 0.85 -0.98 19.00
C ALA A 20 -0.69 -1.07 18.85
N GLY A 21 -1.20 -1.14 17.61
CA GLY A 21 -2.61 -1.04 17.32
C GLY A 21 -3.08 -2.05 16.28
N GLU A 22 -4.25 -2.63 16.52
CA GLU A 22 -5.01 -3.39 15.52
C GLU A 22 -5.28 -2.50 14.30
N GLY A 23 -5.27 -3.08 13.10
CA GLY A 23 -5.55 -2.39 11.85
C GLY A 23 -4.33 -1.94 11.06
N VAL A 24 -4.55 -1.06 10.10
CA VAL A 24 -3.53 -0.58 9.15
C VAL A 24 -3.05 0.79 9.57
N HIS A 25 -1.75 0.91 9.82
CA HIS A 25 -1.07 2.13 10.25
C HIS A 25 -0.02 2.52 9.21
N VAL A 26 0.05 3.81 8.89
CA VAL A 26 1.03 4.35 7.93
C VAL A 26 1.85 5.42 8.63
N ASP A 27 3.15 5.19 8.75
CA ASP A 27 4.11 6.20 9.19
C ASP A 27 4.72 6.86 7.95
N ARG A 28 4.42 8.15 7.78
CA ARG A 28 4.86 8.92 6.61
C ARG A 28 6.28 9.43 6.71
N GLU A 29 6.75 9.71 7.92
CA GLU A 29 8.12 10.17 8.15
C GLU A 29 9.10 9.02 7.92
N ARG A 30 8.77 7.85 8.45
CA ARG A 30 9.59 6.64 8.28
C ARG A 30 9.31 5.89 6.97
N ARG A 31 8.25 6.26 6.25
CA ARG A 31 7.74 5.57 5.07
C ARG A 31 7.51 4.07 5.28
N THR A 32 6.95 3.71 6.44
CA THR A 32 6.61 2.33 6.79
C THR A 32 5.10 2.11 6.90
N VAL A 33 4.67 0.87 6.68
CA VAL A 33 3.28 0.44 6.86
C VAL A 33 3.28 -0.71 7.84
N HIS A 34 2.39 -0.65 8.83
CA HIS A 34 2.16 -1.75 9.76
C HIS A 34 0.71 -2.23 9.67
N VAL A 35 0.53 -3.54 9.72
CA VAL A 35 -0.78 -4.21 9.80
C VAL A 35 -0.79 -5.08 11.04
N ASP A 36 -1.70 -4.80 11.97
CA ASP A 36 -1.78 -5.50 13.27
C ASP A 36 -0.40 -5.56 13.97
N GLY A 37 0.32 -4.43 13.97
CA GLY A 37 1.67 -4.30 14.55
C GLY A 37 2.80 -4.97 13.77
N THR A 38 2.51 -5.66 12.66
CA THR A 38 3.53 -6.28 11.80
C THR A 38 3.85 -5.38 10.62
N GLU A 39 5.14 -5.14 10.34
CA GLU A 39 5.51 -4.34 9.17
C GLU A 39 5.21 -5.04 7.85
N LEU A 40 4.60 -4.30 6.93
CA LEU A 40 4.24 -4.75 5.61
C LEU A 40 5.24 -4.21 4.58
N ASP A 41 5.94 -5.12 3.89
CA ASP A 41 6.80 -4.74 2.77
C ASP A 41 5.97 -4.24 1.58
N VAL A 42 6.14 -2.97 1.23
CA VAL A 42 5.42 -2.28 0.16
C VAL A 42 6.38 -1.57 -0.77
N THR A 43 6.09 -1.59 -2.07
CA THR A 43 6.82 -0.77 -3.05
C THR A 43 6.47 0.71 -2.86
N TYR A 44 7.26 1.60 -3.47
CA TYR A 44 7.02 3.04 -3.46
C TYR A 44 5.56 3.41 -3.81
N LEU A 45 5.04 2.90 -4.93
CA LEU A 45 3.69 3.25 -5.40
C LEU A 45 2.57 2.65 -4.54
N GLU A 46 2.81 1.46 -3.97
CA GLU A 46 1.89 0.85 -3.01
C GLU A 46 1.81 1.66 -1.71
N PHE A 47 2.96 2.13 -1.22
CA PHE A 47 3.03 3.04 -0.08
C PHE A 47 2.26 4.33 -0.35
N GLU A 48 2.56 5.02 -1.46
CA GLU A 48 1.91 6.30 -1.79
C GLU A 48 0.38 6.17 -1.90
N LEU A 49 -0.11 5.10 -2.55
CA LEU A 49 -1.54 4.82 -2.62
C LEU A 49 -2.15 4.60 -1.23
N LEU A 50 -1.55 3.74 -0.41
CA LEU A 50 -2.10 3.42 0.91
C LEU A 50 -2.04 4.63 1.84
N ALA A 51 -0.95 5.39 1.82
CA ALA A 51 -0.79 6.63 2.57
C ALA A 51 -1.85 7.67 2.17
N HIS A 52 -2.13 7.81 0.88
CA HIS A 52 -3.16 8.72 0.37
C HIS A 52 -4.55 8.33 0.84
N PHE A 53 -4.84 7.02 0.83
CA PHE A 53 -6.11 6.46 1.28
C PHE A 53 -6.34 6.60 2.79
N VAL A 54 -5.35 6.25 3.61
CA VAL A 54 -5.45 6.27 5.08
C VAL A 54 -5.57 7.70 5.62
N GLU A 55 -4.95 8.69 4.97
CA GLU A 55 -5.12 10.10 5.32
C GLU A 55 -6.53 10.63 5.04
N ARG A 56 -7.26 10.02 4.11
CA ARG A 56 -8.59 10.46 3.66
C ARG A 56 -9.59 9.30 3.74
N PRO A 57 -9.84 8.76 4.95
CA PRO A 57 -10.75 7.64 5.10
C PRO A 57 -12.16 8.04 4.65
N HIS A 58 -12.92 7.05 4.18
CA HIS A 58 -14.28 7.15 3.65
C HIS A 58 -14.45 7.98 2.36
N ARG A 59 -13.44 8.76 1.95
CA ARG A 59 -13.47 9.54 0.71
C ARG A 59 -13.27 8.65 -0.51
N VAL A 60 -14.12 8.85 -1.51
CA VAL A 60 -13.97 8.21 -2.82
C VAL A 60 -12.95 8.98 -3.65
N HIS A 61 -11.98 8.25 -4.20
CA HIS A 61 -10.99 8.76 -5.13
C HIS A 61 -11.21 8.11 -6.49
N THR A 62 -11.35 8.92 -7.54
CA THR A 62 -11.42 8.43 -8.91
C THR A 62 -10.07 7.88 -9.35
N ARG A 63 -10.05 7.01 -10.36
CA ARG A 63 -8.80 6.51 -10.94
C ARG A 63 -7.90 7.63 -11.44
N GLU A 64 -8.47 8.61 -12.14
CA GLU A 64 -7.74 9.80 -12.62
C GLU A 64 -7.12 10.60 -11.48
N GLN A 65 -7.84 10.81 -10.38
CA GLN A 65 -7.30 11.48 -9.19
C GLN A 65 -6.12 10.70 -8.60
N LEU A 66 -6.22 9.37 -8.53
CA LEU A 66 -5.15 8.52 -8.01
C LEU A 66 -3.92 8.50 -8.93
N VAL A 67 -4.13 8.46 -10.25
CA VAL A 67 -3.05 8.61 -11.25
C VAL A 67 -2.35 9.95 -11.05
N ALA A 68 -3.09 11.07 -11.10
CA ALA A 68 -2.53 12.40 -10.97
C ALA A 68 -1.76 12.60 -9.65
N ARG A 69 -2.24 11.99 -8.55
CA ARG A 69 -1.65 12.15 -7.23
C ARG A 69 -0.41 11.28 -7.00
N VAL A 70 -0.41 10.02 -7.45
CA VAL A 70 0.64 9.04 -7.12
C VAL A 70 1.68 8.92 -8.23
N TRP A 71 1.27 9.08 -9.49
CA TRP A 71 2.16 9.01 -10.66
C TRP A 71 2.52 10.39 -11.23
N GLY A 72 1.78 11.45 -10.88
CA GLY A 72 1.98 12.80 -11.39
C GLY A 72 1.35 13.03 -12.77
N TYR A 73 1.43 14.28 -13.27
CA TYR A 73 0.93 14.68 -14.58
C TYR A 73 1.96 14.39 -15.70
N GLY A 74 2.42 13.15 -15.80
CA GLY A 74 3.21 12.69 -16.95
C GLY A 74 2.28 11.97 -17.92
N GLN A 75 2.18 12.44 -19.17
CA GLN A 75 1.24 11.96 -20.20
C GLN A 75 1.27 10.43 -20.47
N HIS A 76 2.19 9.66 -19.88
CA HIS A 76 2.41 8.24 -20.21
C HIS A 76 2.81 7.34 -19.03
N VAL A 77 2.72 7.77 -17.76
CA VAL A 77 3.30 7.00 -16.63
C VAL A 77 2.29 6.19 -15.82
N GLY A 78 0.98 6.43 -15.99
CA GLY A 78 -0.05 5.61 -15.33
C GLY A 78 -1.44 5.88 -15.89
N ASP A 79 -2.25 4.83 -15.98
CA ASP A 79 -3.67 4.92 -16.31
C ASP A 79 -4.52 4.29 -15.18
N GLY A 80 -5.84 4.27 -15.39
CA GLY A 80 -6.74 3.63 -14.43
C GLY A 80 -6.46 2.14 -14.21
N ARG A 81 -5.89 1.42 -15.19
CA ARG A 81 -5.52 0.01 -15.07
C ARG A 81 -4.26 -0.16 -14.23
N THR A 82 -3.31 0.77 -14.30
CA THR A 82 -2.14 0.81 -13.41
C THR A 82 -2.59 0.92 -11.95
N VAL A 83 -3.53 1.84 -11.66
CA VAL A 83 -4.11 1.95 -10.30
C VAL A 83 -4.72 0.61 -9.85
N ASP A 84 -5.50 -0.03 -10.71
CA ASP A 84 -6.18 -1.29 -10.39
C ASP A 84 -5.17 -2.42 -10.05
N VAL A 85 -4.04 -2.48 -10.78
CA VAL A 85 -2.96 -3.46 -10.51
C VAL A 85 -2.34 -3.22 -9.14
N HIS A 86 -2.02 -1.97 -8.80
CA HIS A 86 -1.41 -1.65 -7.50
C HIS A 86 -2.40 -1.84 -6.34
N VAL A 87 -3.69 -1.52 -6.52
CA VAL A 87 -4.72 -1.84 -5.52
C VAL A 87 -4.87 -3.35 -5.33
N ALA A 88 -4.83 -4.14 -6.41
CA ALA A 88 -4.87 -5.60 -6.30
C ALA A 88 -3.66 -6.15 -5.53
N ARG A 89 -2.45 -5.61 -5.77
CA ARG A 89 -1.24 -5.98 -5.01
C ARG A 89 -1.36 -5.60 -3.53
N LEU A 90 -1.77 -4.37 -3.24
CA LEU A 90 -2.03 -3.91 -1.86
C LEU A 90 -3.02 -4.82 -1.14
N ARG A 91 -4.16 -5.14 -1.76
CA ARG A 91 -5.15 -6.06 -1.18
C ARG A 91 -4.59 -7.44 -0.89
N ARG A 92 -3.71 -7.98 -1.73
CA ARG A 92 -3.03 -9.26 -1.44
C ARG A 92 -2.11 -9.14 -0.23
N LYS A 93 -1.30 -8.08 -0.19
CA LYS A 93 -0.36 -7.78 0.90
C LYS A 93 -1.06 -7.54 2.25
N LEU A 94 -2.18 -6.81 2.26
CA LEU A 94 -3.01 -6.55 3.43
C LEU A 94 -3.69 -7.80 4.01
N GLY A 95 -3.78 -8.88 3.23
CA GLY A 95 -4.35 -10.14 3.68
C GLY A 95 -5.89 -10.13 3.85
N PRO A 96 -6.50 -11.29 4.13
CA PRO A 96 -7.96 -11.46 4.14
C PRO A 96 -8.70 -10.55 5.12
N ARG A 97 -8.09 -10.27 6.28
CA ARG A 97 -8.67 -9.44 7.35
C ARG A 97 -8.77 -7.96 6.98
N HIS A 98 -7.82 -7.43 6.19
CA HIS A 98 -7.74 -5.99 5.90
C HIS A 98 -7.93 -5.64 4.42
N ARG A 99 -7.92 -6.60 3.49
CA ARG A 99 -8.09 -6.32 2.05
C ARG A 99 -9.41 -5.63 1.70
N SER A 100 -10.45 -5.87 2.49
CA SER A 100 -11.77 -5.25 2.34
C SER A 100 -11.79 -3.78 2.74
N ARG A 101 -10.78 -3.31 3.49
CA ARG A 101 -10.64 -1.90 3.87
C ARG A 101 -10.43 -0.99 2.66
N ILE A 102 -9.77 -1.47 1.61
CA ILE A 102 -9.79 -0.79 0.31
C ILE A 102 -11.03 -1.26 -0.45
N VAL A 103 -12.05 -0.42 -0.54
CA VAL A 103 -13.35 -0.72 -1.16
C VAL A 103 -13.38 -0.23 -2.60
N THR A 104 -13.84 -1.07 -3.53
CA THR A 104 -14.12 -0.65 -4.91
C THR A 104 -15.47 0.07 -4.96
N VAL A 105 -15.46 1.30 -5.44
CA VAL A 105 -16.68 2.01 -5.86
C VAL A 105 -16.83 1.80 -7.36
N ARG A 106 -17.76 0.90 -7.74
CA ARG A 106 -17.91 0.43 -9.12
C ARG A 106 -18.02 1.62 -10.09
N ARG A 107 -17.29 1.56 -11.20
CA ARG A 107 -17.19 2.61 -12.24
C ARG A 107 -16.61 3.95 -11.80
N VAL A 108 -16.24 4.13 -10.53
CA VAL A 108 -15.69 5.40 -10.01
C VAL A 108 -14.23 5.24 -9.63
N GLY A 109 -13.93 4.34 -8.70
CA GLY A 109 -12.57 4.19 -8.16
C GLY A 109 -12.56 3.48 -6.81
N TYR A 110 -11.88 4.05 -5.84
CA TYR A 110 -11.58 3.40 -4.57
C TYR A 110 -11.76 4.32 -3.37
N LYS A 111 -12.08 3.73 -2.22
CA LYS A 111 -12.03 4.41 -0.92
C LYS A 111 -11.42 3.49 0.12
N TYR A 112 -10.91 4.08 1.20
CA TYR A 112 -10.50 3.33 2.37
C TYR A 112 -11.55 3.41 3.48
N VAL A 113 -11.80 2.28 4.13
CA VAL A 113 -12.69 2.15 5.29
C VAL A 113 -11.85 1.48 6.38
N PRO A 114 -11.49 2.21 7.46
CA PRO A 114 -10.71 1.68 8.57
C PRO A 114 -11.34 0.44 9.21
#